data_AF-A0A399ELX8-F1
#
_entry.id   AF-A0A399ELX8-F1
#
_cell.length_a   1.000
_cell.length_b   1.000
_cell.length_c   1.000
_cell.angle_alpha   90.00
_cell.angle_beta   90.00
_cell.angle_gamma   90.00
#
_symmetry.space_group_name_H-M   'P 1'
#
loop_
_entity.id
_entity.type
_entity.pdbx_description
1 polymer ?
#
loop_
_entity_poly.entity_id
_entity_poly.type
_entity_poly.pdbx_seq_one_letter_code
_entity_poly.pdbx_strand_id
1 'polypeptide(L)'
;MRDERWVDRFLYVWDDSLFYEALDTYYQPQGRGFADVLTGEARERAVREGIWWAVYYDDGAALPEQGWKIHVSAHPGNAERVLAKAASLFEEQQVAFKFALDHNVLEWLNSKAMARGSSGKFITAYPASVRLFREVIQSLAERLTGEAGAYILSDLRYKDSQTVYFRYGAFRQRYIVDELGRRIPAIATPTLKLVPDRREPYFAPPPWVDWPFDDWTPPEEDTPPILNGRYEVLEALSFSNSGGVYLARDWRTGRRVVIKEARPYTNFDALGSYDTKTLLRREWKILQRLDGTGIAPRPMRLRYASTFPGPSEQGPAW
;
A
#
# COMPACT_ATOMS: atom_id res chain seq x y z
N MET A 1 18.73 -10.34 18.72
CA MET A 1 18.20 -8.98 18.52
C MET A 1 19.12 -7.80 18.78
N ARG A 2 19.83 -7.67 19.93
CA ARG A 2 20.64 -6.45 20.20
C ARG A 2 21.68 -6.14 19.10
N ASP A 3 22.26 -7.18 18.50
CA ASP A 3 23.26 -7.07 17.42
C ASP A 3 22.70 -7.25 16.00
N GLU A 4 21.39 -7.50 15.86
CA GLU A 4 20.74 -7.66 14.56
C GLU A 4 20.38 -6.28 14.00
N ARG A 5 21.30 -5.70 13.22
CA ARG A 5 21.16 -4.36 12.61
C ARG A 5 20.03 -4.25 11.57
N TRP A 6 19.39 -5.36 11.24
CA TRP A 6 18.42 -5.49 10.14
C TRP A 6 17.00 -5.77 10.61
N VAL A 7 16.80 -5.92 11.93
CA VAL A 7 15.49 -6.20 12.51
C VAL A 7 14.76 -4.87 12.71
N ASP A 8 13.58 -4.75 12.11
CA ASP A 8 12.68 -3.64 12.39
C ASP A 8 12.15 -3.78 13.82
N ARG A 9 12.80 -3.07 14.75
CA ARG A 9 12.49 -3.11 16.18
C ARG A 9 11.07 -2.63 16.47
N PHE A 10 10.46 -1.86 15.56
CA PHE A 10 9.07 -1.44 15.68
C PHE A 10 8.12 -2.65 15.81
N LEU A 11 8.43 -3.76 15.14
CA LEU A 11 7.65 -5.01 15.22
C LEU A 11 7.74 -5.73 16.57
N TYR A 12 8.51 -5.21 17.52
CA TYR A 12 8.76 -5.86 18.82
C TYR A 12 8.47 -4.97 20.02
N VAL A 13 8.00 -3.75 19.80
CA VAL A 13 7.71 -2.76 20.86
C VAL A 13 6.26 -2.31 20.86
N TRP A 14 5.40 -3.05 20.16
CA TRP A 14 4.00 -2.70 20.01
C TRP A 14 3.19 -3.06 21.26
N ASP A 15 3.53 -4.17 21.90
CA ASP A 15 2.86 -4.59 23.13
C ASP A 15 3.48 -3.88 24.35
N ASP A 16 2.67 -3.64 25.39
CA ASP A 16 3.10 -3.06 26.67
C ASP A 16 3.85 -4.10 27.54
N SER A 17 4.56 -5.02 26.86
CA SER A 17 5.34 -6.08 27.45
C SER A 17 6.68 -5.55 27.96
N LEU A 18 7.16 -6.13 29.06
CA LEU A 18 8.52 -5.88 29.56
C LEU A 18 9.60 -6.45 28.62
N PHE A 19 9.22 -7.21 27.59
CA PHE A 19 10.11 -7.88 26.65
C PHE A 19 9.85 -7.46 25.20
N TYR A 20 10.85 -7.66 24.34
CA TYR A 20 10.71 -7.46 22.89
C TYR A 20 9.94 -8.62 22.26
N GLU A 21 8.62 -8.54 22.28
CA GLU A 21 7.72 -9.59 21.82
C GLU A 21 7.27 -9.35 20.38
N ALA A 22 7.39 -10.37 19.54
CA ALA A 22 7.06 -10.26 18.13
C ALA A 22 5.56 -9.97 17.93
N LEU A 23 5.26 -8.91 17.16
CA LEU A 23 3.90 -8.44 16.85
C LEU A 23 3.01 -9.56 16.27
N ASP A 24 3.56 -10.43 15.45
CA ASP A 24 2.80 -11.53 14.84
C ASP A 24 2.45 -12.65 15.83
N THR A 25 3.12 -12.72 16.98
CA THR A 25 2.96 -13.82 17.94
C THR A 25 2.18 -13.38 19.18
N TYR A 26 2.50 -12.21 19.72
CA TYR A 26 2.05 -11.81 21.07
C TYR A 26 0.95 -10.75 21.06
N TYR A 27 0.89 -9.93 20.01
CA TYR A 27 -0.10 -8.85 19.92
C TYR A 27 -1.54 -9.37 20.06
N GLN A 28 -2.34 -8.74 20.91
CA GLN A 28 -3.77 -9.02 21.01
C GLN A 28 -4.55 -7.77 20.61
N PRO A 29 -5.49 -7.85 19.64
CA PRO A 29 -6.34 -6.73 19.31
C PRO A 29 -7.07 -6.21 20.54
N GLN A 30 -6.99 -4.91 20.78
CA GLN A 30 -7.76 -4.26 21.83
C GLN A 30 -9.10 -3.79 21.24
N GLY A 31 -10.21 -4.35 21.73
CA GLY A 31 -11.55 -3.98 21.29
C GLY A 31 -12.04 -4.74 20.05
N ARG A 32 -12.95 -4.11 19.28
CA ARG A 32 -13.58 -4.72 18.10
C ARG A 32 -12.56 -4.82 16.96
N GLY A 33 -12.32 -6.04 16.50
CA GLY A 33 -11.39 -6.31 15.40
C GLY A 33 -12.07 -6.25 14.03
N PHE A 34 -11.28 -6.26 12.95
CA PHE A 34 -11.85 -6.25 11.60
C PHE A 34 -12.63 -7.52 11.27
N ALA A 35 -12.32 -8.65 11.90
CA ALA A 35 -13.11 -9.86 11.71
C ALA A 35 -14.57 -9.67 12.13
N ASP A 36 -14.88 -8.76 13.06
CA ASP A 36 -16.26 -8.52 13.54
C ASP A 36 -17.11 -7.71 12.53
N VAL A 37 -16.50 -7.31 11.42
CA VAL A 37 -17.18 -6.74 10.25
C VAL A 37 -17.70 -7.85 9.33
N LEU A 38 -17.07 -9.02 9.35
CA LEU A 38 -17.49 -10.15 8.53
C LEU A 38 -18.83 -10.72 9.01
N THR A 39 -19.58 -11.25 8.06
CA THR A 39 -20.83 -12.00 8.29
C THR A 39 -20.75 -13.32 7.52
N GLY A 40 -21.72 -14.21 7.72
CA GLY A 40 -21.86 -15.43 6.92
C GLY A 40 -20.66 -16.38 7.03
N GLU A 41 -20.39 -17.08 5.93
CA GLU A 41 -19.36 -18.12 5.87
C GLU A 41 -17.96 -17.53 6.07
N ALA A 42 -17.69 -16.32 5.57
CA ALA A 42 -16.42 -15.64 5.74
C ALA A 42 -16.04 -15.46 7.22
N ARG A 43 -17.03 -15.14 8.08
CA ARG A 43 -16.81 -14.99 9.52
C ARG A 43 -16.49 -16.33 10.17
N GLU A 44 -17.20 -17.39 9.81
CA GLU A 44 -17.00 -18.73 10.37
C GLU A 44 -15.63 -19.32 9.99
N ARG A 45 -15.15 -18.99 8.80
CA ARG A 45 -13.87 -19.45 8.26
C ARG A 45 -12.67 -18.56 8.58
N ALA A 46 -12.88 -17.40 9.19
CA ALA A 46 -11.80 -16.46 9.49
C ALA A 46 -10.83 -17.06 10.51
N VAL A 47 -9.59 -17.28 10.09
CA VAL A 47 -8.50 -17.76 10.93
C VAL A 47 -7.43 -16.68 11.09
N ARG A 48 -6.84 -16.60 12.28
CA ARG A 48 -5.79 -15.63 12.55
C ARG A 48 -4.44 -16.15 12.05
N GLU A 49 -3.75 -15.33 11.26
CA GLU A 49 -2.40 -15.56 10.76
C GLU A 49 -1.51 -14.36 11.09
N GLY A 50 -0.97 -14.36 12.30
CA GLY A 50 -0.16 -13.27 12.83
C GLY A 50 -0.94 -11.96 12.95
N ILE A 51 -0.56 -10.99 12.11
CA ILE A 51 -1.21 -9.67 11.99
C ILE A 51 -2.33 -9.63 10.93
N TRP A 52 -2.72 -10.78 10.40
CA TRP A 52 -3.77 -10.91 9.40
C TRP A 52 -4.89 -11.81 9.91
N TRP A 53 -6.10 -11.56 9.41
CA TRP A 53 -7.13 -12.58 9.29
C TRP A 53 -7.07 -13.16 7.88
N ALA A 54 -7.20 -14.47 7.75
CA ALA A 54 -7.28 -15.17 6.48
C ALA A 54 -8.59 -15.97 6.40
N VAL A 55 -9.16 -16.03 5.20
CA VAL A 55 -10.38 -16.77 4.88
C VAL A 55 -10.08 -17.64 3.66
N TYR A 56 -10.35 -18.94 3.79
CA TYR A 56 -10.12 -19.95 2.76
C TYR A 56 -11.41 -20.71 2.50
N TYR A 57 -11.81 -20.83 1.24
CA TYR A 57 -13.08 -21.43 0.84
C TYR A 57 -12.95 -22.87 0.29
N ASP A 58 -11.80 -23.50 0.45
CA ASP A 58 -11.51 -24.79 -0.19
C ASP A 58 -11.25 -25.93 0.80
N ASP A 59 -12.03 -27.01 0.61
CA ASP A 59 -11.75 -28.35 1.11
C ASP A 59 -11.20 -29.27 -0.02
N GLY A 60 -10.94 -28.75 -1.24
CA GLY A 60 -10.64 -29.62 -2.40
C GLY A 60 -9.82 -29.05 -3.59
N ALA A 61 -9.82 -27.75 -3.90
CA ALA A 61 -8.94 -27.16 -4.92
C ALA A 61 -7.75 -26.43 -4.25
N ALA A 62 -6.54 -26.85 -4.58
CA ALA A 62 -5.35 -26.18 -4.06
C ALA A 62 -5.17 -24.84 -4.76
N LEU A 63 -5.13 -23.74 -4.00
CA LEU A 63 -4.66 -22.44 -4.51
C LEU A 63 -3.33 -22.62 -5.26
N PRO A 64 -3.16 -21.97 -6.43
CA PRO A 64 -1.89 -22.01 -7.13
C PRO A 64 -0.79 -21.41 -6.26
N GLU A 65 0.45 -21.82 -6.48
CA GLU A 65 1.60 -21.33 -5.69
C GLU A 65 1.87 -19.83 -5.92
N GLN A 66 1.47 -19.31 -7.08
CA GLN A 66 1.64 -17.93 -7.53
C GLN A 66 0.60 -17.56 -8.58
N GLY A 67 0.34 -16.27 -8.73
CA GLY A 67 -0.64 -15.77 -9.68
C GLY A 67 -0.84 -14.26 -9.60
N TRP A 68 -1.84 -13.77 -10.32
CA TRP A 68 -2.35 -12.41 -10.16
C TRP A 68 -3.17 -12.32 -8.88
N LYS A 69 -2.75 -11.44 -7.97
CA LYS A 69 -3.45 -11.14 -6.72
C LYS A 69 -3.96 -9.70 -6.72
N ILE A 70 -5.07 -9.51 -6.04
CA ILE A 70 -5.75 -8.22 -5.93
C ILE A 70 -5.44 -7.66 -4.55
N HIS A 71 -5.03 -6.40 -4.48
CA HIS A 71 -4.87 -5.68 -3.22
C HIS A 71 -5.88 -4.54 -3.14
N VAL A 72 -6.45 -4.36 -1.96
CA VAL A 72 -7.37 -3.26 -1.67
C VAL A 72 -6.73 -2.36 -0.64
N SER A 73 -6.71 -1.06 -0.91
CA SER A 73 -6.32 -0.04 0.05
C SER A 73 -7.54 0.56 0.74
N ALA A 74 -7.37 0.98 1.99
CA ALA A 74 -8.37 1.74 2.74
C ALA A 74 -7.70 2.73 3.69
N HIS A 75 -8.49 3.62 4.26
CA HIS A 75 -8.11 4.48 5.37
C HIS A 75 -9.03 4.22 6.59
N PRO A 76 -8.66 4.66 7.81
CA PRO A 76 -9.44 4.33 9.02
C PRO A 76 -10.94 4.65 8.90
N GLY A 77 -11.28 5.82 8.34
CA GLY A 77 -12.68 6.26 8.14
C GLY A 77 -13.52 5.46 7.11
N ASN A 78 -12.95 4.52 6.35
CA ASN A 78 -13.72 3.67 5.44
C ASN A 78 -13.40 2.17 5.50
N ALA A 79 -12.42 1.75 6.30
CA ALA A 79 -11.92 0.39 6.33
C ALA A 79 -13.01 -0.66 6.54
N GLU A 80 -13.91 -0.47 7.50
CA GLU A 80 -15.00 -1.43 7.76
C GLU A 80 -15.97 -1.55 6.57
N ARG A 81 -16.34 -0.43 5.92
CA ARG A 81 -17.21 -0.47 4.74
C ARG A 81 -16.54 -1.15 3.55
N VAL A 82 -15.26 -0.84 3.33
CA VAL A 82 -14.46 -1.45 2.25
C VAL A 82 -14.33 -2.95 2.50
N LEU A 83 -14.05 -3.37 3.74
CA LEU A 83 -13.94 -4.77 4.11
C LEU A 83 -15.26 -5.51 3.93
N ALA A 84 -16.39 -4.96 4.40
CA ALA A 84 -17.70 -5.59 4.25
C ALA A 84 -18.04 -5.83 2.77
N LYS A 85 -17.86 -4.81 1.92
CA LYS A 85 -18.11 -4.90 0.47
C LYS A 85 -17.21 -5.92 -0.23
N ALA A 86 -15.91 -5.90 0.09
CA ALA A 86 -14.92 -6.79 -0.51
C ALA A 86 -15.12 -8.24 -0.06
N ALA A 87 -15.30 -8.47 1.24
CA ALA A 87 -15.50 -9.81 1.80
C ALA A 87 -16.77 -10.47 1.29
N SER A 88 -17.89 -9.73 1.18
CA SER A 88 -19.13 -10.24 0.56
C SER A 88 -18.88 -10.74 -0.87
N LEU A 89 -18.16 -9.96 -1.70
CA LEU A 89 -17.83 -10.39 -3.06
C LEU A 89 -16.92 -11.63 -3.06
N PHE A 90 -15.93 -11.68 -2.17
CA PHE A 90 -15.01 -12.82 -2.10
C PHE A 90 -15.71 -14.09 -1.60
N GLU A 91 -16.69 -13.97 -0.70
CA GLU A 91 -17.56 -15.07 -0.30
C GLU A 91 -18.44 -15.55 -1.47
N GLU A 92 -19.12 -14.62 -2.16
CA GLU A 92 -19.96 -14.92 -3.34
C GLU A 92 -19.18 -15.65 -4.44
N GLN A 93 -17.89 -15.35 -4.60
CA GLN A 93 -17.01 -15.92 -5.63
C GLN A 93 -16.05 -17.00 -5.10
N GLN A 94 -16.15 -17.36 -3.81
CA GLN A 94 -15.30 -18.33 -3.12
C GLN A 94 -13.79 -18.07 -3.32
N VAL A 95 -13.39 -16.80 -3.26
CA VAL A 95 -12.00 -16.34 -3.43
C VAL A 95 -11.33 -16.28 -2.07
N ALA A 96 -10.24 -17.01 -1.88
CA ALA A 96 -9.45 -16.89 -0.65
C ALA A 96 -8.88 -15.47 -0.51
N PHE A 97 -8.90 -14.92 0.70
CA PHE A 97 -8.40 -13.57 0.95
C PHE A 97 -7.88 -13.43 2.38
N LYS A 98 -7.07 -12.39 2.60
CA LYS A 98 -6.63 -11.97 3.92
C LYS A 98 -6.76 -10.46 4.09
N PHE A 99 -6.93 -10.01 5.32
CA PHE A 99 -7.07 -8.59 5.65
C PHE A 99 -6.44 -8.28 7.01
N ALA A 100 -6.12 -7.00 7.24
CA ALA A 100 -5.45 -6.58 8.47
C ALA A 100 -6.24 -7.02 9.71
N LEU A 101 -5.52 -7.33 10.80
CA LEU A 101 -6.11 -7.82 12.04
C LEU A 101 -7.11 -6.83 12.65
N ASP A 102 -6.72 -5.57 12.73
CA ASP A 102 -7.46 -4.47 13.36
C ASP A 102 -7.00 -3.09 12.82
N HIS A 103 -7.61 -2.02 13.36
CA HIS A 103 -7.32 -0.63 12.97
C HIS A 103 -5.87 -0.22 13.23
N ASN A 104 -5.22 -0.75 14.28
CA ASN A 104 -3.82 -0.48 14.59
C ASN A 104 -2.90 -1.02 13.49
N VAL A 105 -3.12 -2.27 13.05
CA VAL A 105 -2.37 -2.84 11.92
C VAL A 105 -2.62 -2.04 10.64
N LEU A 106 -3.86 -1.60 10.38
CA LEU A 106 -4.16 -0.74 9.23
C LEU A 106 -3.42 0.60 9.29
N GLU A 107 -3.36 1.26 10.45
CA GLU A 107 -2.62 2.51 10.63
C GLU A 107 -1.14 2.31 10.29
N TRP A 108 -0.54 1.23 10.79
CA TRP A 108 0.85 0.91 10.47
C TRP A 108 1.08 0.61 9.00
N LEU A 109 0.19 -0.17 8.36
CA LEU A 109 0.22 -0.42 6.91
C LEU A 109 0.18 0.88 6.09
N ASN A 110 -0.43 1.94 6.62
CA ASN A 110 -0.51 3.26 5.99
C ASN A 110 0.56 4.25 6.48
N SER A 111 1.38 3.89 7.46
CA SER A 111 2.35 4.78 8.11
C SER A 111 3.56 5.10 7.24
N LYS A 112 4.34 6.13 7.63
CA LYS A 112 5.63 6.47 7.01
C LYS A 112 6.71 5.41 7.20
N ALA A 113 6.61 4.63 8.29
CA ALA A 113 7.59 3.61 8.66
C ALA A 113 7.45 2.33 7.84
N MET A 114 6.26 2.08 7.28
CA MET A 114 6.00 0.90 6.47
C MET A 114 6.85 0.89 5.19
N ALA A 115 7.45 -0.27 4.92
CA ALA A 115 8.19 -0.50 3.68
C ALA A 115 7.27 -0.28 2.46
N ARG A 116 7.74 0.50 1.49
CA ARG A 116 6.98 0.90 0.30
C ARG A 116 6.37 -0.26 -0.50
N GLY A 117 7.02 -1.43 -0.51
CA GLY A 117 6.52 -2.62 -1.20
C GLY A 117 5.35 -3.35 -0.51
N SER A 118 5.05 -2.98 0.74
CA SER A 118 3.99 -3.58 1.56
C SER A 118 2.92 -2.57 1.98
N SER A 119 3.19 -1.27 1.84
CA SER A 119 2.31 -0.22 2.35
C SER A 119 0.99 -0.12 1.59
N GLY A 120 -0.07 0.29 2.31
CA GLY A 120 -1.41 0.48 1.77
C GLY A 120 -2.22 -0.79 1.53
N LYS A 121 -1.64 -1.98 1.69
CA LYS A 121 -2.30 -3.27 1.41
C LYS A 121 -3.18 -3.72 2.57
N PHE A 122 -4.39 -3.17 2.65
CA PHE A 122 -5.36 -3.54 3.69
C PHE A 122 -5.92 -4.95 3.49
N ILE A 123 -6.34 -5.28 2.27
CA ILE A 123 -6.88 -6.61 1.90
C ILE A 123 -6.05 -7.18 0.75
N THR A 124 -5.85 -8.49 0.73
CA THR A 124 -5.27 -9.22 -0.40
C THR A 124 -6.15 -10.42 -0.75
N ALA A 125 -6.61 -10.50 -2.01
CA ALA A 125 -7.37 -11.64 -2.52
C ALA A 125 -6.53 -12.48 -3.50
N TYR A 126 -6.78 -13.79 -3.52
CA TYR A 126 -6.02 -14.80 -4.23
C TYR A 126 -6.90 -15.59 -5.20
N PRO A 127 -7.29 -15.03 -6.35
CA PRO A 127 -8.06 -15.76 -7.36
C PRO A 127 -7.28 -16.98 -7.89
N ALA A 128 -7.94 -18.14 -7.96
CA ALA A 128 -7.30 -19.39 -8.37
C ALA A 128 -6.95 -19.47 -9.87
N SER A 129 -7.48 -18.57 -10.71
CA SER A 129 -7.21 -18.51 -12.15
C SER A 129 -7.22 -17.09 -12.68
N VAL A 130 -6.62 -16.87 -13.86
CA VAL A 130 -6.64 -15.56 -14.56
C VAL A 130 -8.09 -15.15 -14.89
N ARG A 131 -8.95 -16.10 -15.24
CA ARG A 131 -10.37 -15.83 -15.51
C ARG A 131 -11.06 -15.28 -14.25
N LEU A 132 -10.94 -15.99 -13.12
CA LEU A 132 -11.53 -15.54 -11.86
C LEU A 132 -10.92 -14.21 -11.40
N PHE A 133 -9.63 -13.99 -11.63
CA PHE A 133 -8.99 -12.70 -11.37
C PHE A 133 -9.66 -11.55 -12.13
N ARG A 134 -9.91 -11.70 -13.45
CA ARG A 134 -10.58 -10.70 -14.29
C ARG A 134 -11.98 -10.38 -13.79
N GLU A 135 -12.76 -11.43 -13.49
CA GLU A 135 -14.14 -11.30 -12.99
C GLU A 135 -14.17 -10.55 -11.65
N VAL A 136 -13.33 -10.98 -10.69
CA VAL A 136 -13.31 -10.43 -9.33
C VAL A 136 -12.79 -9.00 -9.31
N ILE A 137 -11.70 -8.68 -10.03
CA ILE A 137 -11.12 -7.32 -9.98
C ILE A 137 -12.08 -6.28 -10.58
N GLN A 138 -12.82 -6.66 -11.64
CA GLN A 138 -13.84 -5.81 -12.23
C GLN A 138 -14.99 -5.56 -11.25
N SER A 139 -15.62 -6.63 -10.74
CA SER A 139 -16.74 -6.49 -9.80
C SER A 139 -16.34 -5.78 -8.51
N LEU A 140 -15.10 -5.96 -8.05
CA LEU A 140 -14.57 -5.29 -6.87
C LEU A 140 -14.42 -3.78 -7.10
N ALA A 141 -13.89 -3.38 -8.25
CA ALA A 141 -13.76 -1.97 -8.61
C ALA A 141 -15.12 -1.28 -8.69
N GLU A 142 -16.11 -1.93 -9.30
CA GLU A 142 -17.48 -1.43 -9.38
C GLU A 142 -18.10 -1.27 -7.98
N ARG A 143 -18.00 -2.28 -7.11
CA ARG A 143 -18.54 -2.25 -5.73
C ARG A 143 -17.86 -1.22 -4.82
N LEU A 144 -16.59 -0.94 -5.06
CA LEU A 144 -15.80 0.03 -4.29
C LEU A 144 -15.80 1.44 -4.89
N THR A 145 -16.66 1.71 -5.89
CA THR A 145 -16.86 3.05 -6.42
C THR A 145 -17.19 4.04 -5.30
N GLY A 146 -16.50 5.18 -5.29
CA GLY A 146 -16.65 6.24 -4.28
C GLY A 146 -15.84 6.03 -3.00
N GLU A 147 -15.23 4.86 -2.79
CA GLU A 147 -14.25 4.66 -1.72
C GLU A 147 -12.84 5.09 -2.19
N ALA A 148 -11.97 5.49 -1.26
CA ALA A 148 -10.59 5.87 -1.53
C ALA A 148 -9.63 5.29 -0.50
N GLY A 149 -8.34 5.21 -0.81
CA GLY A 149 -7.32 4.71 0.11
C GLY A 149 -5.91 5.11 -0.30
N ALA A 150 -4.92 4.70 0.50
CA ALA A 150 -3.52 4.96 0.21
C ALA A 150 -3.10 4.34 -1.14
N TYR A 151 -2.31 5.06 -1.93
CA TYR A 151 -1.78 4.52 -3.18
C TYR A 151 -0.78 3.39 -2.88
N ILE A 152 -0.96 2.23 -3.53
CA ILE A 152 -0.06 1.07 -3.39
C ILE A 152 1.02 1.13 -4.46
N LEU A 153 2.23 1.49 -4.07
CA LEU A 153 3.33 1.79 -5.02
C LEU A 153 3.82 0.59 -5.82
N SER A 154 3.82 -0.60 -5.20
CA SER A 154 4.34 -1.82 -5.82
C SER A 154 3.38 -2.52 -6.78
N ASP A 155 2.20 -1.95 -6.95
CA ASP A 155 1.09 -2.59 -7.62
C ASP A 155 0.52 -1.63 -8.68
N LEU A 156 -0.14 -2.19 -9.69
CA LEU A 156 -0.81 -1.38 -10.68
C LEU A 156 -2.25 -1.09 -10.23
N ARG A 157 -2.64 0.17 -10.27
CA ARG A 157 -4.04 0.57 -10.07
C ARG A 157 -4.91 -0.01 -11.18
N TYR A 158 -6.03 -0.63 -10.82
CA TYR A 158 -6.99 -1.09 -11.81
C TYR A 158 -7.85 0.10 -12.30
N LYS A 159 -7.64 0.49 -13.56
CA LYS A 159 -8.34 1.60 -14.22
C LYS A 159 -8.31 2.88 -13.36
N ASP A 160 -9.46 3.48 -13.12
CA ASP A 160 -9.66 4.70 -12.33
C ASP A 160 -10.02 4.43 -10.86
N SER A 161 -9.97 3.17 -10.41
CA SER A 161 -10.26 2.81 -9.01
C SER A 161 -9.31 3.52 -8.04
N GLN A 162 -9.86 4.08 -6.96
CA GLN A 162 -9.06 4.70 -5.90
C GLN A 162 -8.65 3.72 -4.79
N THR A 163 -9.05 2.45 -4.89
CA THR A 163 -8.81 1.44 -3.85
C THR A 163 -8.29 0.10 -4.36
N VAL A 164 -8.51 -0.23 -5.64
CA VAL A 164 -8.20 -1.56 -6.20
C VAL A 164 -6.91 -1.54 -7.00
N TYR A 165 -5.98 -2.41 -6.61
CA TYR A 165 -4.68 -2.58 -7.23
C TYR A 165 -4.41 -4.07 -7.46
N PHE A 166 -3.45 -4.40 -8.32
CA PHE A 166 -3.06 -5.79 -8.53
C PHE A 166 -1.58 -5.93 -8.89
N ARG A 167 -1.04 -7.12 -8.64
CA ARG A 167 0.26 -7.54 -9.12
C ARG A 167 0.36 -9.05 -9.24
N TYR A 168 1.31 -9.52 -10.03
CA TYR A 168 1.69 -10.93 -10.03
C TYR A 168 2.64 -11.21 -8.87
N GLY A 169 2.47 -12.34 -8.18
CA GLY A 169 3.40 -12.77 -7.14
C GLY A 169 3.00 -14.07 -6.47
N ALA A 170 3.78 -14.46 -5.45
CA ALA A 170 3.53 -15.68 -4.69
C ALA A 170 2.22 -15.58 -3.90
N PHE A 171 1.48 -16.70 -3.86
CA PHE A 171 0.29 -16.92 -3.02
C PHE A 171 0.69 -17.61 -1.72
N ARG A 172 1.58 -18.61 -1.82
CA ARG A 172 2.20 -19.27 -0.66
C ARG A 172 3.59 -18.71 -0.41
N GLN A 173 4.00 -18.71 0.85
CA GLN A 173 5.35 -18.28 1.22
C GLN A 173 6.38 -19.28 0.66
N ARG A 174 7.14 -18.82 -0.34
CA ARG A 174 8.33 -19.49 -0.86
C ARG A 174 9.51 -18.57 -0.70
N TYR A 175 10.66 -19.13 -0.40
CA TYR A 175 11.87 -18.36 -0.18
C TYR A 175 13.05 -18.94 -0.94
N ILE A 176 13.90 -18.06 -1.44
CA ILE A 176 15.31 -18.37 -1.67
C ILE A 176 16.12 -17.80 -0.52
N VAL A 177 17.34 -18.29 -0.35
CA VAL A 177 18.27 -17.78 0.66
C VAL A 177 19.38 -17.03 -0.07
N ASP A 178 19.64 -15.80 0.33
CA ASP A 178 20.74 -15.02 -0.23
C ASP A 178 22.09 -15.35 0.44
N GLU A 179 23.16 -14.71 -0.05
CA GLU A 179 24.54 -14.92 0.45
C GLU A 179 24.71 -14.61 1.95
N LEU A 180 23.79 -13.84 2.54
CA LEU A 180 23.78 -13.47 3.95
C LEU A 180 22.82 -14.35 4.79
N GLY A 181 22.25 -15.40 4.21
CA GLY A 181 21.31 -16.29 4.89
C GLY A 181 19.89 -15.72 5.01
N ARG A 182 19.57 -14.59 4.36
CA ARG A 182 18.26 -13.95 4.46
C ARG A 182 17.25 -14.67 3.56
N ARG A 183 16.06 -14.92 4.09
CA ARG A 183 14.92 -15.47 3.34
C ARG A 183 14.33 -14.39 2.45
N ILE A 184 14.47 -14.55 1.13
CA ILE A 184 13.91 -13.64 0.13
C ILE A 184 12.67 -14.29 -0.49
N PRO A 185 11.49 -13.65 -0.43
CA PRO A 185 10.28 -14.16 -1.07
C PRO A 185 10.53 -14.48 -2.55
N ALA A 186 10.00 -15.60 -3.04
CA ALA A 186 10.31 -16.11 -4.37
C ALA A 186 9.07 -16.58 -5.14
N ILE A 187 9.14 -16.47 -6.46
CA ILE A 187 8.24 -17.09 -7.44
C ILE A 187 9.03 -18.03 -8.34
N ALA A 188 8.36 -18.95 -9.00
CA ALA A 188 8.92 -19.85 -9.99
C ALA A 188 8.79 -19.29 -11.42
N THR A 189 9.83 -19.46 -12.22
CA THR A 189 9.81 -19.29 -13.68
C THR A 189 9.03 -20.44 -14.34
N PRO A 190 8.73 -20.37 -15.65
CA PRO A 190 8.14 -21.49 -16.40
C PRO A 190 9.00 -22.76 -16.37
N THR A 191 10.31 -22.61 -16.19
CA THR A 191 11.28 -23.71 -16.01
C THR A 191 11.40 -24.19 -14.56
N LEU A 192 10.47 -23.79 -13.68
CA LEU A 192 10.42 -24.13 -12.25
C LEU A 192 11.58 -23.61 -11.39
N LYS A 193 12.40 -22.70 -11.92
CA LYS A 193 13.49 -22.06 -11.16
C LYS A 193 12.92 -20.99 -10.24
N LEU A 194 13.29 -21.01 -8.96
CA LEU A 194 12.93 -19.94 -8.03
C LEU A 194 13.74 -18.67 -8.29
N VAL A 195 13.06 -17.54 -8.31
CA VAL A 195 13.60 -16.19 -8.49
C VAL A 195 12.92 -15.22 -7.52
N PRO A 196 13.57 -14.12 -7.11
CA PRO A 196 12.97 -13.17 -6.17
C PRO A 196 11.61 -12.62 -6.63
N ASP A 197 10.60 -12.66 -5.76
CA ASP A 197 9.34 -11.90 -5.87
C ASP A 197 9.63 -10.44 -5.46
N ARG A 198 10.20 -9.67 -6.41
CA ARG A 198 10.62 -8.28 -6.17
C ARG A 198 9.40 -7.39 -5.91
N ARG A 199 9.45 -6.61 -4.83
CA ARG A 199 8.40 -5.67 -4.41
C ARG A 199 8.95 -4.25 -4.45
N GLU A 200 9.34 -3.83 -5.64
CA GLU A 200 9.82 -2.48 -5.87
C GLU A 200 8.68 -1.47 -5.70
N PRO A 201 8.97 -0.18 -5.42
CA PRO A 201 7.95 0.86 -5.29
C PRO A 201 7.41 1.34 -6.66
N TYR A 202 7.30 0.41 -7.61
CA TYR A 202 6.71 0.56 -8.93
C TYR A 202 6.20 -0.79 -9.42
N PHE A 203 5.23 -0.78 -10.33
CA PHE A 203 4.70 -2.00 -10.93
C PHE A 203 5.70 -2.63 -11.91
N ALA A 204 6.12 -3.86 -11.63
CA ALA A 204 7.06 -4.61 -12.46
C ALA A 204 6.71 -6.10 -12.46
N PRO A 205 5.75 -6.55 -13.29
CA PRO A 205 5.44 -7.96 -13.41
C PRO A 205 6.63 -8.71 -14.06
N PRO A 206 6.80 -10.00 -13.76
CA PRO A 206 7.86 -10.78 -14.40
C PRO A 206 7.67 -10.87 -15.92
N PRO A 207 8.76 -10.84 -16.71
CA PRO A 207 8.67 -10.75 -18.18
C PRO A 207 8.07 -12.00 -18.86
N TRP A 208 7.96 -13.12 -18.13
CA TRP A 208 7.36 -14.36 -18.62
C TRP A 208 5.87 -14.50 -18.28
N VAL A 209 5.28 -13.50 -17.62
CA VAL A 209 3.87 -13.52 -17.24
C VAL A 209 3.08 -12.74 -18.28
N ASP A 210 2.11 -13.41 -18.89
CA ASP A 210 1.20 -12.78 -19.82
C ASP A 210 0.34 -11.72 -19.14
N TRP A 211 0.10 -10.62 -19.86
CA TRP A 211 -0.77 -9.56 -19.42
C TRP A 211 -2.20 -10.09 -19.21
N PRO A 212 -2.85 -9.81 -18.06
CA PRO A 212 -4.06 -10.50 -17.68
C PRO A 212 -5.32 -9.89 -18.27
N PHE A 213 -5.26 -8.93 -19.21
CA PHE A 213 -6.44 -8.33 -19.82
C PHE A 213 -6.31 -8.31 -21.34
N ASP A 214 -7.42 -8.49 -22.04
CA ASP A 214 -7.43 -8.47 -23.51
C ASP A 214 -7.92 -7.11 -24.05
N ASP A 215 -8.62 -6.33 -23.22
CA ASP A 215 -9.36 -5.11 -23.57
C ASP A 215 -8.80 -3.83 -22.92
N TRP A 216 -7.77 -3.96 -22.08
CA TRP A 216 -7.24 -2.84 -21.30
C TRP A 216 -5.74 -2.97 -21.08
N THR A 217 -5.01 -1.87 -21.30
CA THR A 217 -3.62 -1.67 -20.88
C THR A 217 -3.52 -0.35 -20.12
N PRO A 218 -2.66 -0.25 -19.09
CA PRO A 218 -2.43 1.04 -18.43
C PRO A 218 -1.83 2.04 -19.43
N PRO A 219 -2.13 3.34 -19.28
CA PRO A 219 -1.43 4.37 -20.04
C PRO A 219 0.07 4.33 -19.72
N GLU A 220 0.90 4.69 -20.69
CA GLU A 220 2.33 4.89 -20.42
C GLU A 220 2.48 6.02 -19.39
N GLU A 221 3.15 5.73 -18.28
CA GLU A 221 3.55 6.76 -17.33
C GLU A 221 4.73 7.53 -17.93
N ASP A 222 4.42 8.56 -18.71
CA ASP A 222 5.36 9.66 -18.91
C ASP A 222 5.59 10.29 -17.55
N THR A 223 6.66 9.89 -16.85
CA THR A 223 7.14 10.65 -15.70
C THR A 223 7.91 11.82 -16.27
N PRO A 224 7.35 13.05 -16.34
CA PRO A 224 8.17 14.17 -16.74
C PRO A 224 9.28 14.31 -15.69
N PRO A 225 10.56 14.47 -16.10
CA PRO A 225 11.66 14.77 -15.18
C PRO A 225 11.45 16.11 -14.45
N ILE A 226 10.41 16.86 -14.83
CA ILE A 226 10.04 18.17 -14.34
C ILE A 226 8.67 18.08 -13.65
N LEU A 227 8.68 18.10 -12.31
CA LEU A 227 7.46 18.13 -11.50
C LEU A 227 6.62 19.37 -11.83
N ASN A 228 5.35 19.12 -12.17
CA ASN A 228 4.38 20.15 -12.56
C ASN A 228 4.91 21.09 -13.66
N GLY A 229 5.75 20.57 -14.57
CA GLY A 229 6.32 21.33 -15.69
C GLY A 229 7.20 22.52 -15.28
N ARG A 230 7.66 22.59 -14.03
CA ARG A 230 8.52 23.67 -13.53
C ARG A 230 9.77 23.22 -12.80
N TYR A 231 9.69 22.15 -12.01
CA TYR A 231 10.76 21.81 -11.09
C TYR A 231 11.51 20.56 -11.54
N GLU A 232 12.76 20.73 -11.97
CA GLU A 232 13.68 19.63 -12.26
C GLU A 232 14.01 18.90 -10.97
N VAL A 233 13.73 17.61 -10.85
CA VAL A 233 14.21 16.86 -9.70
C VAL A 233 15.72 16.59 -9.90
N LEU A 234 16.54 17.08 -8.97
CA LEU A 234 17.99 16.86 -8.99
C LEU A 234 18.38 15.65 -8.14
N GLU A 235 17.74 15.50 -6.97
CA GLU A 235 18.04 14.44 -6.02
C GLU A 235 16.83 14.16 -5.12
N ALA A 236 16.61 12.90 -4.77
CA ALA A 236 15.69 12.52 -3.70
C ALA A 236 16.42 12.56 -2.35
N LEU A 237 16.06 13.50 -1.49
CA LEU A 237 16.67 13.67 -0.16
C LEU A 237 16.13 12.64 0.85
N SER A 238 14.85 12.31 0.75
CA SER A 238 14.23 11.25 1.54
C SER A 238 12.95 10.77 0.88
N PHE A 239 12.53 9.53 1.17
CA PHE A 239 11.26 8.99 0.72
C PHE A 239 10.65 8.05 1.75
N SER A 240 9.32 8.08 1.81
CA SER A 240 8.50 7.20 2.65
C SER A 240 7.26 6.77 1.86
N ASN A 241 6.41 5.94 2.45
CA ASN A 241 5.09 5.67 1.88
C ASN A 241 4.28 6.97 1.68
N SER A 242 4.40 7.93 2.60
CA SER A 242 3.64 9.17 2.57
C SER A 242 4.11 10.23 1.57
N GLY A 243 5.17 9.94 0.80
CA GLY A 243 5.76 10.87 -0.16
C GLY A 243 7.26 11.03 0.02
N GLY A 244 7.87 11.81 -0.88
CA GLY A 244 9.29 12.16 -0.86
C GLY A 244 9.59 13.63 -0.59
N VAL A 245 10.84 13.87 -0.24
CA VAL A 245 11.47 15.19 -0.18
C VAL A 245 12.54 15.24 -1.25
N TYR A 246 12.49 16.24 -2.11
CA TYR A 246 13.34 16.33 -3.29
C TYR A 246 14.09 17.66 -3.29
N LEU A 247 15.38 17.61 -3.62
CA LEU A 247 16.11 18.79 -4.08
C LEU A 247 15.78 18.99 -5.55
N ALA A 248 15.34 20.18 -5.90
CA ALA A 248 14.93 20.50 -7.26
C ALA A 248 15.48 21.85 -7.73
N ARG A 249 15.54 22.02 -9.05
CA ARG A 249 15.81 23.29 -9.70
C ARG A 249 14.51 23.86 -10.24
N ASP A 250 14.18 25.09 -9.85
CA ASP A 250 13.10 25.83 -10.47
C ASP A 250 13.56 26.36 -11.83
N TRP A 251 13.13 25.72 -12.93
CA TRP A 251 13.52 26.11 -14.29
C TRP A 251 13.22 27.57 -14.63
N ARG A 252 12.23 28.18 -13.98
CA ARG A 252 11.87 29.58 -14.23
C ARG A 252 12.81 30.58 -13.58
N THR A 253 13.43 30.22 -12.46
CA THR A 253 14.24 31.16 -11.66
C THR A 253 15.70 30.74 -11.52
N GLY A 254 16.04 29.51 -11.92
CA GLY A 254 17.35 28.90 -11.73
C GLY A 254 17.67 28.53 -10.27
N ARG A 255 16.78 28.84 -9.32
CA ARG A 255 17.01 28.62 -7.89
C ARG A 255 16.89 27.15 -7.53
N ARG A 256 17.69 26.72 -6.55
CA ARG A 256 17.50 25.44 -5.86
C ARG A 256 16.36 25.57 -4.86
N VAL A 257 15.48 24.57 -4.83
CA VAL A 257 14.31 24.50 -3.97
C VAL A 257 14.18 23.11 -3.37
N VAL A 258 13.53 23.01 -2.22
CA VAL A 258 13.13 21.73 -1.63
C VAL A 258 11.64 21.55 -1.90
N ILE A 259 11.27 20.39 -2.43
CA ILE A 259 9.89 20.00 -2.71
C ILE A 259 9.50 18.88 -1.74
N LYS A 260 8.34 19.00 -1.12
CA LYS A 260 7.83 18.01 -0.17
C LYS A 260 6.51 17.46 -0.66
N GLU A 261 6.51 16.21 -1.09
CA GLU A 261 5.33 15.47 -1.48
C GLU A 261 4.57 14.95 -0.26
N ALA A 262 3.25 15.08 -0.30
CA ALA A 262 2.31 14.45 0.61
C ALA A 262 1.30 13.63 -0.19
N ARG A 263 1.37 12.31 -0.02
CA ARG A 263 0.42 11.37 -0.61
C ARG A 263 -0.83 11.27 0.25
N PRO A 264 -2.02 11.34 -0.36
CA PRO A 264 -3.29 11.28 0.36
C PRO A 264 -3.44 9.95 1.09
N TYR A 265 -4.25 9.95 2.14
CA TYR A 265 -4.66 8.74 2.87
C TYR A 265 -3.51 7.94 3.51
N THR A 266 -2.36 8.56 3.71
CA THR A 266 -1.21 7.96 4.41
C THR A 266 -0.96 8.68 5.73
N ASN A 267 -0.40 7.96 6.69
CA ASN A 267 0.03 8.48 8.00
C ASN A 267 -1.07 9.28 8.70
N PHE A 268 -2.22 8.61 8.88
CA PHE A 268 -3.27 9.11 9.77
C PHE A 268 -2.77 9.15 11.21
N ASP A 269 -3.37 10.01 12.03
CA ASP A 269 -3.28 9.89 13.47
C ASP A 269 -4.19 8.76 13.98
N ALA A 270 -3.97 8.34 15.22
CA ALA A 270 -4.76 7.29 15.88
C ALA A 270 -6.27 7.57 15.90
N LEU A 271 -6.69 8.84 15.86
CA LEU A 271 -8.11 9.23 15.80
C LEU A 271 -8.66 9.33 14.36
N GLY A 272 -7.83 9.13 13.34
CA GLY A 272 -8.19 9.25 11.93
C GLY A 272 -8.60 10.67 11.49
N SER A 273 -8.24 11.69 12.27
CA SER A 273 -8.67 13.07 12.11
C SER A 273 -7.84 13.87 11.10
N TYR A 274 -6.60 13.46 10.81
CA TYR A 274 -5.78 14.09 9.78
C TYR A 274 -4.80 13.11 9.11
N ASP A 275 -4.55 13.34 7.82
CA ASP A 275 -3.60 12.58 7.00
C ASP A 275 -2.34 13.40 6.65
N THR A 276 -1.43 12.82 5.86
CA THR A 276 -0.21 13.52 5.41
C THR A 276 -0.50 14.83 4.67
N LYS A 277 -1.58 14.93 3.88
CA LYS A 277 -1.93 16.20 3.22
C LYS A 277 -2.30 17.28 4.22
N THR A 278 -3.05 16.90 5.24
CA THR A 278 -3.40 17.79 6.35
C THR A 278 -2.16 18.24 7.11
N LEU A 279 -1.19 17.34 7.33
CA LEU A 279 0.10 17.69 7.92
C LEU A 279 0.90 18.67 7.05
N LEU A 280 0.98 18.45 5.72
CA LEU A 280 1.67 19.35 4.81
C LEU A 280 1.04 20.74 4.78
N ARG A 281 -0.30 20.84 4.82
CA ARG A 281 -1.01 22.12 4.93
C ARG A 281 -0.70 22.85 6.23
N ARG A 282 -0.61 22.11 7.36
CA ARG A 282 -0.26 22.69 8.67
C ARG A 282 1.18 23.20 8.66
N GLU A 283 2.11 22.40 8.14
CA GLU A 283 3.51 22.79 7.94
C GLU A 283 3.64 24.05 7.08
N TRP A 284 2.94 24.10 5.94
CA TRP A 284 2.89 25.30 5.11
C TRP A 284 2.47 26.56 5.88
N LYS A 285 1.39 26.48 6.67
CA LYS A 285 0.91 27.60 7.50
C LYS A 285 1.94 28.02 8.56
N ILE A 286 2.64 27.07 9.16
CA ILE A 286 3.70 27.34 10.14
C ILE A 286 4.88 28.03 9.45
N LEU A 287 5.35 27.52 8.31
CA LEU A 287 6.45 28.12 7.55
C LEU A 287 6.12 29.55 7.11
N GLN A 288 4.86 29.84 6.75
CA GLN A 288 4.44 31.21 6.42
C GLN A 288 4.57 32.17 7.61
N ARG A 289 4.29 31.70 8.83
CA ARG A 289 4.47 32.51 10.05
C ARG A 289 5.95 32.72 10.41
N LEU A 290 6.82 31.82 9.96
CA LEU A 290 8.26 31.87 10.22
C LEU A 290 9.05 32.56 9.08
N ASP A 291 8.41 32.95 7.98
CA ASP A 291 9.12 33.62 6.89
C ASP A 291 9.74 34.95 7.39
N GLY A 292 10.94 35.25 6.92
CA GLY A 292 11.71 36.42 7.32
C GLY A 292 12.43 36.32 8.68
N THR A 293 12.15 35.29 9.50
CA THR A 293 12.81 35.13 10.81
C THR A 293 14.22 34.54 10.74
N GLY A 294 14.57 33.88 9.64
CA GLY A 294 15.85 33.20 9.44
C GLY A 294 15.99 31.84 10.14
N ILE A 295 15.00 31.39 10.91
CA ILE A 295 15.07 30.11 11.65
C ILE A 295 14.54 28.90 10.87
N ALA A 296 13.82 29.14 9.77
CA ALA A 296 13.21 28.09 8.93
C ALA A 296 13.33 28.45 7.44
N PRO A 297 13.24 27.45 6.53
CA PRO A 297 13.22 27.71 5.10
C PRO A 297 12.04 28.59 4.69
N ARG A 298 12.26 29.49 3.72
CA ARG A 298 11.19 30.30 3.16
C ARG A 298 10.18 29.41 2.41
N PRO A 299 8.88 29.44 2.77
CA PRO A 299 7.86 28.75 1.99
C PRO A 299 7.69 29.41 0.63
N MET A 300 7.71 28.62 -0.45
CA MET A 300 7.57 29.15 -1.81
C MET A 300 6.16 29.01 -2.37
N ARG A 301 5.62 27.79 -2.32
CA ARG A 301 4.26 27.51 -2.79
C ARG A 301 3.75 26.20 -2.20
N LEU A 302 2.43 26.10 -2.00
CA LEU A 302 1.71 24.84 -1.84
C LEU A 302 0.84 24.61 -3.08
N ARG A 303 0.90 23.42 -3.66
CA ARG A 303 0.07 22.99 -4.79
C ARG A 303 -0.58 21.65 -4.51
N TYR A 304 -1.75 21.45 -5.07
CA TYR A 304 -2.31 20.12 -5.27
C TYR A 304 -2.03 19.73 -6.71
N ALA A 305 -1.53 18.52 -6.94
CA ALA A 305 -1.42 18.00 -8.29
C ALA A 305 -2.81 17.98 -8.92
N SER A 306 -2.96 18.60 -10.07
CA SER A 306 -4.06 18.35 -10.99
C SER A 306 -3.83 16.97 -11.63
N THR A 307 -4.12 15.93 -10.86
CA THR A 307 -4.66 14.62 -11.26
C THR A 307 -3.92 13.84 -12.37
N PHE A 308 -3.37 12.67 -12.00
CA PHE A 308 -3.66 11.43 -12.76
C PHE A 308 -5.19 11.32 -12.90
N PRO A 309 -5.75 10.92 -14.06
CA PRO A 309 -7.11 11.31 -14.48
C PRO A 309 -8.18 10.91 -13.46
N GLY A 310 -8.92 11.91 -12.98
CA GLY A 310 -10.03 11.83 -12.02
C GLY A 310 -10.24 13.20 -11.36
N PRO A 311 -11.46 13.65 -11.02
CA PRO A 311 -11.71 15.05 -10.67
C PRO A 311 -11.12 15.42 -9.30
N SER A 312 -10.51 16.62 -9.26
CA SER A 312 -10.19 17.53 -8.16
C SER A 312 -10.12 17.04 -6.70
N GLU A 313 -9.07 17.50 -6.02
CA GLU A 313 -8.75 17.39 -4.58
C GLU A 313 -8.12 16.11 -4.05
N GLN A 314 -8.22 14.97 -4.72
CA GLN A 314 -7.67 13.71 -4.19
C GLN A 314 -6.20 13.43 -4.55
N GLY A 315 -5.57 14.20 -5.45
CA GLY A 315 -4.16 14.01 -5.84
C GLY A 315 -3.13 14.34 -4.75
N PRO A 316 -1.85 13.95 -4.94
CA PRO A 316 -0.76 14.32 -4.05
C PRO A 316 -0.59 15.84 -3.95
N ALA A 317 -0.19 16.32 -2.77
CA ALA A 317 0.12 17.73 -2.53
C ALA A 317 1.64 17.93 -2.46
N TRP A 318 2.12 19.07 -2.96
CA TRP A 318 3.56 19.39 -3.07
C TRP A 318 3.82 20.85 -2.72
#